data_AF-A0A9D4UB23-F1
#
_entry.id   AF-A0A9D4UB23-F1
#
_cell.length_a   1.000
_cell.length_b   1.000
_cell.length_c   1.000
_cell.angle_alpha   90.00
_cell.angle_beta   90.00
_cell.angle_gamma   90.00
#
_symmetry.space_group_name_H-M   'P 1'
#
loop_
_entity.id
_entity.type
_entity.pdbx_description
1 polymer ?
#
loop_
_entity_poly.entity_id
_entity_poly.type
_entity_poly.pdbx_seq_one_letter_code
_entity_poly.pdbx_strand_id
1 'polypeptide(L)'
;MQSGGLCLDEITYACILKACGSMQDADMGLKIHFVIVSMGLLQKIVVLGNALVDLYAKRGALQRAQKVLEELLVWNAVSWSALIAGYAQQDQGQKSLGCFQRMQSEGLCPDAITYMCILKACGSQMCLLVRSP
;
A
#
# COMPACT_ATOMS: atom_id res chain seq x y z
N MET A 1 -31.99 25.86 1.32
CA MET A 1 -30.64 25.81 1.93
C MET A 1 -29.89 24.68 1.26
N GLN A 2 -29.04 25.01 0.29
CA GLN A 2 -28.22 24.03 -0.41
C GLN A 2 -27.09 23.60 0.52
N SER A 3 -27.19 22.38 1.05
CA SER A 3 -26.09 21.71 1.72
C SER A 3 -25.03 21.38 0.67
N GLY A 4 -24.04 22.25 0.50
CA GLY A 4 -22.89 22.06 -0.39
C GLY A 4 -21.93 20.99 0.12
N GLY A 5 -22.42 19.79 0.40
CA GLY A 5 -21.59 18.62 0.61
C GLY A 5 -21.14 18.13 -0.75
N LEU A 6 -19.85 18.29 -1.08
CA LEU A 6 -19.25 17.64 -2.25
C LEU A 6 -19.62 16.15 -2.20
N CYS A 7 -20.37 15.68 -3.20
CA CYS A 7 -20.44 14.27 -3.52
C CYS A 7 -19.02 13.88 -3.97
N LEU A 8 -18.17 13.56 -3.00
CA LEU A 8 -16.82 13.08 -3.26
C LEU A 8 -17.00 11.73 -3.96
N ASP A 9 -16.72 11.71 -5.25
CA ASP A 9 -16.68 10.47 -6.01
C ASP A 9 -15.45 9.63 -5.61
N GLU A 10 -15.47 8.36 -6.01
CA GLU A 10 -14.41 7.39 -5.71
C GLU A 10 -13.03 7.89 -6.18
N ILE A 11 -13.01 8.64 -7.29
CA ILE A 11 -11.81 9.23 -7.87
C ILE A 11 -11.25 10.31 -6.94
N THR A 12 -12.11 11.16 -6.37
CA THR A 12 -11.67 12.23 -5.48
C THR A 12 -11.06 11.65 -4.20
N TYR A 13 -11.67 10.61 -3.63
CA TYR A 13 -11.07 9.91 -2.48
C TYR A 13 -9.69 9.32 -2.82
N ALA A 14 -9.56 8.65 -3.97
CA ALA A 14 -8.27 8.09 -4.40
C ALA A 14 -7.20 9.18 -4.60
N CYS A 15 -7.58 10.32 -5.19
CA CYS A 15 -6.69 11.47 -5.36
C CYS A 15 -6.21 12.05 -4.03
N ILE A 16 -7.14 12.25 -3.07
CA ILE A 16 -6.79 12.75 -1.74
C ILE A 16 -5.84 11.78 -1.04
N LEU A 17 -6.14 10.47 -1.06
CA LEU A 17 -5.29 9.45 -0.45
C LEU A 17 -3.88 9.45 -1.04
N LYS A 18 -3.76 9.55 -2.37
CA LYS A 18 -2.47 9.63 -3.05
C LYS A 18 -1.68 10.89 -2.66
N ALA A 19 -2.35 12.03 -2.55
CA ALA A 19 -1.72 13.26 -2.08
C ALA A 19 -1.27 13.13 -0.62
N CYS A 20 -2.10 12.55 0.26
CA CYS A 20 -1.75 12.28 1.64
C CYS A 20 -0.57 11.30 1.78
N GLY A 21 -0.36 10.40 0.83
CA GLY A 21 0.81 9.52 0.81
C GLY A 21 2.13 10.27 0.65
N SER A 22 2.11 11.42 -0.03
CA SER A 22 3.30 12.22 -0.35
C SER A 22 3.49 13.45 0.57
N MET A 23 2.46 13.87 1.29
CA MET A 23 2.51 15.02 2.20
C MET A 23 3.11 14.64 3.56
N GLN A 24 3.42 15.61 4.43
CA GLN A 24 3.79 15.35 5.83
C GLN A 24 2.57 15.23 6.75
N ASP A 25 1.42 15.80 6.38
CA ASP A 25 0.20 15.81 7.21
C ASP A 25 -0.61 14.52 7.02
N ALA A 26 -0.65 13.67 8.06
CA ALA A 26 -1.26 12.33 8.04
C ALA A 26 -2.74 12.32 8.43
N ASP A 27 -3.24 13.42 9.03
CA ASP A 27 -4.56 13.42 9.66
C ASP A 27 -5.69 13.34 8.64
N MET A 28 -5.50 13.93 7.47
CA MET A 28 -6.51 13.88 6.40
C MET A 28 -6.67 12.45 5.84
N GLY A 29 -5.58 11.70 5.67
CA GLY A 29 -5.64 10.32 5.19
C GLY A 29 -6.42 9.40 6.13
N LEU A 30 -6.29 9.61 7.44
CA LEU A 30 -7.04 8.86 8.45
C LEU A 30 -8.54 9.22 8.43
N LYS A 31 -8.88 10.51 8.28
CA LYS A 31 -10.27 10.95 8.14
C LYS A 31 -10.94 10.31 6.91
N ILE A 32 -10.24 10.32 5.77
CA ILE A 32 -10.75 9.69 4.55
C ILE A 32 -10.87 8.18 4.71
N HIS A 33 -9.91 7.51 5.34
CA HIS A 33 -10.01 6.07 5.63
C HIS A 33 -11.29 5.75 6.44
N PHE A 34 -11.58 6.51 7.50
CA PHE A 34 -12.79 6.33 8.29
C PHE A 34 -14.07 6.50 7.45
N VAL A 35 -14.10 7.49 6.55
CA VAL A 35 -15.24 7.70 5.63
C VAL A 35 -15.42 6.50 4.69
N ILE A 36 -14.34 6.01 4.08
CA ILE A 36 -14.38 4.85 3.16
C ILE A 36 -14.90 3.59 3.87
N VAL A 37 -14.43 3.33 5.09
CA VAL A 37 -14.85 2.15 5.88
C VAL A 37 -16.30 2.29 6.33
N SER A 38 -16.71 3.45 6.85
CA SER A 38 -18.08 3.68 7.32
C SER A 38 -19.13 3.60 6.20
N MET A 39 -18.75 3.94 4.97
CA MET A 39 -19.59 3.77 3.78
C MET A 39 -19.55 2.34 3.20
N GLY A 40 -18.73 1.44 3.77
CA GLY A 40 -18.56 0.08 3.28
C GLY A 40 -17.96 0.02 1.86
N LEU A 41 -17.17 1.03 1.48
CA LEU A 41 -16.61 1.20 0.15
C LEU A 41 -15.30 0.44 -0.05
N LEU A 42 -14.61 0.12 1.04
CA LEU A 42 -13.28 -0.52 1.01
C LEU A 42 -13.26 -1.82 0.19
N GLN A 43 -14.27 -2.67 0.38
CA GLN A 43 -14.38 -3.96 -0.32
C GLN A 43 -15.05 -3.85 -1.70
N LYS A 44 -15.82 -2.78 -1.92
CA LYS A 44 -16.59 -2.57 -3.16
C LYS A 44 -15.74 -1.96 -4.26
N ILE A 45 -14.81 -1.07 -3.91
CA ILE A 45 -14.05 -0.26 -4.86
C ILE A 45 -12.56 -0.54 -4.67
N VAL A 46 -12.03 -1.42 -5.51
CA VAL A 46 -10.63 -1.88 -5.47
C VAL A 46 -9.63 -0.71 -5.54
N VAL A 47 -9.95 0.34 -6.29
CA VAL A 47 -9.09 1.53 -6.42
C VAL A 47 -8.88 2.23 -5.07
N LEU A 48 -9.91 2.30 -4.22
CA LEU A 48 -9.81 2.90 -2.89
C LEU A 48 -8.95 2.06 -1.95
N GLY A 49 -9.12 0.74 -1.99
CA GLY A 49 -8.28 -0.19 -1.26
C GLY A 49 -6.81 -0.03 -1.61
N ASN A 50 -6.48 -0.01 -2.90
CA ASN A 50 -5.12 0.18 -3.39
C ASN A 50 -4.53 1.54 -2.97
N ALA A 51 -5.33 2.61 -3.03
CA ALA A 51 -4.90 3.95 -2.60
C ALA A 51 -4.62 4.02 -1.08
N LEU A 52 -5.40 3.31 -0.26
CA LEU A 52 -5.15 3.22 1.18
C LEU A 52 -3.89 2.40 1.51
N VAL A 53 -3.66 1.29 0.80
CA VAL A 53 -2.42 0.52 0.94
C VAL A 53 -1.21 1.38 0.58
N ASP A 54 -1.24 2.09 -0.55
CA ASP A 54 -0.18 3.01 -0.96
C ASP A 54 0.07 4.13 0.06
N LEU A 55 -1.00 4.75 0.59
CA LEU A 55 -0.92 5.76 1.65
C LEU A 55 -0.15 5.22 2.87
N TYR A 56 -0.58 4.09 3.43
CA TYR A 56 0.06 3.54 4.63
C TYR A 56 1.48 3.03 4.38
N ALA A 57 1.72 2.44 3.20
CA ALA A 57 3.05 1.96 2.81
C ALA A 57 4.06 3.10 2.73
N LYS A 58 3.71 4.20 2.04
CA LYS A 58 4.57 5.40 1.92
C LYS A 58 4.85 6.07 3.26
N ARG A 59 3.91 6.00 4.19
CA ARG A 59 4.06 6.51 5.55
C ARG A 59 4.82 5.56 6.50
N GLY A 60 5.27 4.41 6.01
CA GLY A 60 5.94 3.40 6.84
C GLY A 60 5.01 2.67 7.82
N ALA A 61 3.70 2.94 7.78
CA ALA A 61 2.68 2.30 8.61
C ALA A 61 2.31 0.91 8.04
N LEU A 62 3.32 0.07 7.82
CA LEU A 62 3.22 -1.18 7.05
C LEU A 62 2.25 -2.19 7.65
N GLN A 63 2.10 -2.22 8.99
CA GLN A 63 1.09 -3.05 9.64
C GLN A 63 -0.34 -2.62 9.29
N ARG A 64 -0.58 -1.31 9.14
CA ARG A 64 -1.89 -0.80 8.69
C ARG A 64 -2.09 -1.06 7.20
N ALA A 65 -1.05 -0.90 6.38
CA ALA A 65 -1.10 -1.25 4.96
C ALA A 65 -1.48 -2.73 4.76
N GLN A 66 -0.86 -3.62 5.54
CA GLN A 66 -1.16 -5.06 5.51
C GLN A 66 -2.59 -5.35 5.96
N LYS A 67 -3.08 -4.72 7.05
CA LYS A 67 -4.47 -4.89 7.50
C LYS A 67 -5.49 -4.46 6.45
N VAL A 68 -5.27 -3.29 5.83
CA VAL A 68 -6.14 -2.81 4.76
C VAL A 68 -6.13 -3.81 3.60
N LEU A 69 -4.96 -4.33 3.23
CA LEU A 69 -4.83 -5.36 2.20
C LEU A 69 -5.64 -6.62 2.57
N GLU A 70 -5.52 -7.11 3.80
CA GLU A 70 -6.28 -8.26 4.34
C GLU A 70 -7.79 -8.05 4.37
N GLU A 71 -8.26 -6.80 4.44
CA GLU A 71 -9.67 -6.45 4.35
C GLU A 71 -10.20 -6.39 2.90
N LEU A 72 -9.32 -6.40 1.88
CA LEU A 72 -9.72 -6.43 0.46
C LEU A 72 -10.12 -7.85 0.03
N LEU A 73 -11.24 -7.95 -0.69
CA LEU A 73 -11.72 -9.21 -1.25
C LEU A 73 -10.85 -9.74 -2.39
N VAL A 74 -10.17 -8.84 -3.10
CA VAL A 74 -9.33 -9.17 -4.25
C VAL A 74 -8.01 -8.46 -4.11
N TRP A 75 -6.94 -9.23 -3.98
CA TRP A 75 -5.58 -8.73 -4.02
C TRP A 75 -5.14 -8.72 -5.49
N ASN A 76 -4.78 -7.56 -6.00
CA ASN A 76 -4.26 -7.46 -7.37
C ASN A 76 -2.78 -7.09 -7.37
N ALA A 77 -2.17 -7.16 -8.55
CA ALA A 77 -0.75 -6.87 -8.69
C ALA A 77 -0.37 -5.49 -8.12
N VAL A 78 -1.24 -4.48 -8.28
CA VAL A 78 -1.00 -3.13 -7.78
C VAL A 78 -0.97 -3.09 -6.24
N SER A 79 -1.90 -3.78 -5.56
CA SER A 79 -1.94 -3.86 -4.10
C SER A 79 -0.66 -4.49 -3.54
N TRP A 80 -0.21 -5.58 -4.18
CA TRP A 80 1.03 -6.28 -3.84
C TRP A 80 2.27 -5.42 -4.08
N SER A 81 2.38 -4.78 -5.26
CA SER A 81 3.49 -3.89 -5.61
C SER A 81 3.65 -2.77 -4.57
N ALA A 82 2.55 -2.16 -4.12
CA ALA A 82 2.57 -1.10 -3.12
C ALA A 82 3.11 -1.58 -1.76
N LEU A 83 2.68 -2.76 -1.30
CA LEU A 83 3.13 -3.33 -0.03
C LEU A 83 4.61 -3.73 -0.08
N ILE A 84 5.05 -4.38 -1.17
CA ILE A 84 6.45 -4.76 -1.43
C ILE A 84 7.33 -3.51 -1.44
N ALA A 85 6.92 -2.47 -2.16
CA ALA A 85 7.65 -1.20 -2.20
C ALA A 85 7.77 -0.57 -0.81
N GLY A 86 6.69 -0.58 -0.02
CA GLY A 86 6.71 -0.10 1.37
C GLY A 86 7.72 -0.85 2.23
N TYR A 87 7.72 -2.19 2.20
CA TYR A 87 8.70 -2.98 2.95
C TYR A 87 10.15 -2.74 2.49
N ALA A 88 10.38 -2.61 1.18
CA ALA A 88 11.70 -2.34 0.62
C ALA A 88 12.22 -0.93 0.93
N GLN A 89 11.33 0.04 1.14
CA GLN A 89 11.71 1.40 1.56
C GLN A 89 12.09 1.49 3.03
N GLN A 90 11.49 0.63 3.88
CA GLN A 90 11.74 0.57 5.32
C GLN A 90 12.79 -0.48 5.70
N ASP A 91 13.65 -0.88 4.77
CA ASP A 91 14.70 -1.90 4.92
C ASP A 91 14.23 -3.26 5.46
N GLN A 92 12.93 -3.55 5.34
CA GLN A 92 12.33 -4.83 5.74
C GLN A 92 12.37 -5.84 4.59
N GLY A 93 13.58 -6.08 4.06
CA GLY A 93 13.79 -6.89 2.85
C GLY A 93 13.20 -8.31 2.94
N GLN A 94 13.24 -8.95 4.11
CA GLN A 94 12.67 -10.31 4.28
C GLN A 94 11.15 -10.32 4.09
N LYS A 95 10.44 -9.32 4.61
CA LYS A 95 8.99 -9.21 4.42
C LYS A 95 8.63 -8.85 2.98
N SER A 96 9.44 -8.02 2.34
CA SER A 96 9.31 -7.70 0.90
C SER A 96 9.40 -8.97 0.04
N LEU A 97 10.42 -9.81 0.28
CA LEU A 97 10.58 -11.10 -0.41
C LEU A 97 9.42 -12.06 -0.14
N GLY A 98 8.96 -12.17 1.12
CA GLY A 98 7.81 -13.00 1.46
C GLY A 98 6.53 -12.57 0.73
N CYS A 99 6.30 -11.26 0.61
CA CYS A 99 5.19 -10.71 -0.17
C CYS A 99 5.30 -11.06 -1.66
N PHE A 100 6.49 -10.94 -2.24
CA PHE A 100 6.75 -11.30 -3.63
C PHE A 100 6.57 -12.79 -3.93
N GLN A 101 6.99 -13.67 -3.01
CA GLN A 101 6.74 -15.10 -3.13
C GLN A 101 5.25 -15.40 -3.11
N ARG A 102 4.50 -14.76 -2.20
CA ARG A 102 3.06 -14.96 -2.11
C ARG A 102 2.31 -14.41 -3.34
N MET A 103 2.67 -13.23 -3.82
CA MET A 103 2.14 -12.66 -5.07
C MET A 103 2.28 -13.64 -6.25
N GLN A 104 3.45 -14.26 -6.41
CA GLN A 104 3.67 -15.26 -7.47
C GLN A 104 2.86 -16.55 -7.24
N SER A 105 2.72 -17.00 -5.99
CA SER A 105 1.90 -18.18 -5.67
C SER A 105 0.41 -17.97 -5.97
N GLU A 106 -0.04 -16.72 -5.96
CA GLU A 106 -1.40 -16.31 -6.34
C GLU A 106 -1.54 -16.11 -7.88
N GLY A 107 -0.48 -16.39 -8.65
CA GLY A 107 -0.50 -16.30 -10.12
C GLY A 107 -0.41 -14.86 -10.66
N LEU A 108 -0.04 -13.89 -9.83
CA LEU A 108 0.04 -12.49 -10.22
C LEU A 108 1.43 -12.15 -10.77
N CYS A 109 1.48 -11.49 -11.93
CA CYS A 109 2.71 -11.07 -12.57
C CYS A 109 3.30 -9.82 -11.90
N PRO A 110 4.55 -9.88 -11.39
CA PRO A 110 5.25 -8.72 -10.85
C PRO A 110 5.51 -7.66 -11.93
N ASP A 111 5.41 -6.38 -11.57
CA ASP A 111 5.77 -5.27 -12.45
C ASP A 111 7.24 -4.84 -12.29
N ALA A 112 7.70 -3.92 -13.14
CA ALA A 112 9.07 -3.41 -13.09
C ALA A 112 9.43 -2.78 -11.72
N ILE A 113 8.47 -2.12 -11.07
CA ILE A 113 8.67 -1.52 -9.74
C ILE A 113 8.92 -2.62 -8.70
N THR A 114 8.14 -3.69 -8.76
CA THR A 114 8.27 -4.85 -7.88
C THR A 114 9.66 -5.46 -8.00
N TYR A 115 10.14 -5.71 -9.22
CA TYR A 115 11.48 -6.24 -9.43
C TYR A 115 12.58 -5.31 -8.90
N MET A 116 12.46 -3.99 -9.10
CA MET A 116 13.41 -3.03 -8.51
C MET A 116 13.43 -3.11 -6.97
N CYS A 117 12.26 -3.21 -6.34
CA CYS A 117 12.16 -3.34 -4.88
C CYS A 117 12.77 -4.64 -4.36
N ILE A 118 12.61 -5.75 -5.09
CA ILE A 118 13.21 -7.04 -4.74
C ILE A 118 14.73 -7.04 -4.91
N LEU A 119 15.25 -6.47 -5.99
CA LEU A 119 16.69 -6.33 -6.18
C LEU A 119 17.33 -5.51 -5.05
N LYS A 120 16.69 -4.40 -4.65
CA LYS A 120 17.12 -3.61 -3.49
C LYS A 120 17.10 -4.45 -2.20
N ALA A 121 16.01 -5.17 -1.94
CA ALA A 121 15.87 -6.01 -0.75
C ALA A 121 16.96 -7.10 -0.66
N CYS A 122 17.28 -7.76 -1.78
CA CYS A 122 18.36 -8.75 -1.86
C CYS A 122 19.73 -8.12 -1.60
N GLY A 123 20.01 -6.96 -2.21
CA GLY A 123 21.26 -6.24 -2.00
C GLY A 123 21.48 -5.85 -0.54
N SER A 124 20.44 -5.35 0.14
CA SER A 124 20.51 -4.99 1.56
C SER A 124 20.75 -6.21 2.47
N GLN A 125 20.16 -7.37 2.17
CA GLN A 125 20.39 -8.60 2.93
C GLN A 125 21.79 -9.16 2.75
N MET A 126 22.32 -9.17 1.52
CA MET A 126 23.67 -9.63 1.23
C MET A 126 24.72 -8.82 2.03
N CYS A 127 24.49 -7.52 2.18
CA CYS A 127 25.37 -6.64 2.95
C CYS A 127 25.37 -6.95 4.47
N LEU A 128 24.24 -7.42 5.02
CA LEU A 128 24.14 -7.84 6.42
C LEU A 128 24.87 -9.17 6.67
N LEU A 129 24.79 -10.12 5.71
CA LEU A 129 25.46 -11.41 5.82
C LEU A 129 27.00 -11.29 5.73
N VAL A 130 27.52 -10.38 4.90
CA VAL A 130 28.97 -10.16 4.77
C VAL A 130 29.56 -9.37 5.96
N ARG A 131 28.71 -8.72 6.78
CA ARG A 131 29.13 -7.97 7.99
C ARG A 131 29.01 -8.74 9.29
N SER A 132 28.58 -10.00 9.25
CA SER A 132 28.51 -10.86 10.44
C SER A 132 29.90 -11.49 10.66
N PRO A 133 30.62 -11.16 11.76
CA PRO A 133 31.96 -11.68 12.03
C PRO A 133 32.00 -13.17 12.37
#